data_AF-A0A4Y5SSJ4-F1
#
_entry.id   AF-A0A4Y5SSJ4-F1
#
_cell.length_a   1.000
_cell.length_b   1.000
_cell.length_c   1.000
_cell.angle_alpha   90.00
_cell.angle_beta   90.00
_cell.angle_gamma   90.00
#
_symmetry.space_group_name_H-M   'P 1'
#
loop_
_entity.id
_entity.type
_entity.pdbx_description
1 polymer ?
#
loop_
_entity_poly.entity_id
_entity_poly.type
_entity_poly.pdbx_seq_one_letter_code
_entity_poly.pdbx_strand_id
1 'polypeptide(L)'
;MSVHKQTVSFTEAAFAFAHDLVKQGDYPNVSAAVSGELAVARRVRETEKALLEVELERRLQLPPGQWIRVDSAEQLTAGARAYLAGLDLPE
;
A
#
# COMPACT_ATOMS: atom_id res chain seq x y z
N MET A 1 18.48 -18.92 14.28
CA MET A 1 18.24 -17.70 13.49
C MET A 1 19.34 -16.71 13.85
N SER A 2 20.16 -16.29 12.90
CA SER A 2 21.20 -15.28 13.15
C SER A 2 20.56 -13.90 13.15
N VAL A 3 20.79 -13.13 14.21
CA VAL A 3 20.31 -11.74 14.32
C VAL A 3 21.47 -10.82 13.93
N HIS A 4 21.26 -9.92 12.97
CA HIS A 4 22.24 -8.90 12.61
C HIS A 4 22.02 -7.67 13.47
N LYS A 5 22.96 -7.38 14.38
CA LYS A 5 22.88 -6.21 15.24
C LYS A 5 23.42 -4.99 14.50
N GLN A 6 22.57 -3.97 14.35
CA GLN A 6 22.92 -2.70 13.72
C GLN A 6 22.29 -1.55 14.52
N THR A 7 23.04 -0.47 14.69
CA THR A 7 22.52 0.76 15.30
C THR A 7 21.78 1.55 14.22
N VAL A 8 20.55 1.94 14.52
CA VAL A 8 19.71 2.77 13.64
C VAL A 8 19.09 3.89 14.47
N SER A 9 18.82 5.02 13.83
CA SER A 9 18.09 6.13 14.44
C SER A 9 16.63 6.05 14.06
N PHE A 10 15.76 6.25 15.04
CA PHE A 10 14.31 6.35 14.84
C PHE A 10 13.86 7.79 15.01
N THR A 11 12.78 8.15 14.33
CA THR A 11 11.98 9.31 14.76
C THR A 11 11.36 9.00 16.12
N GLU A 12 11.03 10.04 16.88
CA GLU A 12 10.37 9.89 18.18
C GLU A 12 9.07 9.09 18.05
N ALA A 13 8.26 9.40 17.04
CA ALA A 13 7.01 8.70 16.77
C ALA A 13 7.21 7.20 16.47
N ALA A 14 8.22 6.84 15.67
CA ALA A 14 8.50 5.44 15.36
C ALA A 14 9.01 4.67 16.60
N PHE A 15 9.84 5.31 17.42
CA PHE A 15 10.30 4.71 18.67
C PHE A 15 9.16 4.53 19.68
N ALA A 16 8.31 5.54 19.84
CA ALA A 16 7.13 5.48 20.71
C ALA A 16 6.19 4.34 20.30
N PHE A 17 5.88 4.22 19.00
CA PHE A 17 5.08 3.13 18.46
C PHE A 17 5.67 1.75 18.78
N ALA A 18 6.95 1.54 18.47
CA ALA A 18 7.62 0.26 18.76
C ALA A 18 7.65 -0.05 20.27
N HIS A 19 7.78 0.98 21.11
CA HIS A 19 7.72 0.83 22.57
C HIS A 19 6.31 0.47 23.04
N ASP A 20 5.26 1.04 22.45
CA ASP A 20 3.88 0.76 22.83
C ASP A 20 3.48 -0.68 22.47
N LEU A 21 3.94 -1.20 21.34
CA LEU A 21 3.78 -2.63 20.99
C LEU A 21 4.40 -3.56 22.04
N VAL A 22 5.56 -3.18 22.60
CA VAL A 22 6.19 -3.95 23.69
C VAL A 22 5.40 -3.84 24.99
N LYS A 23 4.91 -2.64 25.33
CA LYS A 23 4.07 -2.43 26.53
C LYS A 23 2.77 -3.22 26.47
N GLN A 24 2.19 -3.36 25.28
CA GLN A 24 0.96 -4.13 25.05
C GLN A 24 1.21 -5.64 25.10
N GLY A 25 2.47 -6.08 25.02
CA GLY A 25 2.85 -7.48 25.06
C GLY A 25 2.88 -8.16 23.69
N ASP A 26 2.68 -7.41 22.60
CA ASP A 26 2.73 -7.94 21.23
C ASP A 26 4.13 -8.44 20.87
N TYR A 27 5.17 -7.82 21.45
CA TYR A 27 6.56 -8.18 21.25
C TYR A 27 7.39 -8.16 22.55
N PRO A 28 8.39 -9.04 22.68
CA PRO A 28 9.20 -9.16 23.90
C PRO A 28 10.20 -8.00 24.10
N ASN A 29 10.51 -7.24 23.06
CA ASN A 29 11.40 -6.07 23.10
C ASN A 29 11.31 -5.26 21.79
N VAL A 30 11.88 -4.05 21.80
CA VAL A 30 11.83 -3.11 20.66
C VAL A 30 12.45 -3.70 19.40
N SER A 31 13.55 -4.45 19.51
CA SER A 31 14.18 -5.08 18.34
C SER A 31 13.28 -6.12 17.67
N ALA A 32 12.55 -6.90 18.48
CA ALA A 32 11.56 -7.86 18.00
C ALA A 32 10.36 -7.16 17.35
N ALA A 33 9.87 -6.07 17.97
CA ALA A 33 8.79 -5.26 17.40
C ALA A 33 9.18 -4.68 16.04
N VAL A 34 10.33 -4.01 15.94
CA VAL A 34 10.81 -3.44 14.68
C VAL A 34 11.00 -4.53 13.61
N SER A 35 11.59 -5.67 13.96
CA SER A 35 11.78 -6.77 13.00
C SER A 35 10.45 -7.37 12.55
N GLY A 36 9.49 -7.52 13.46
CA GLY A 36 8.14 -8.01 13.18
C GLY A 36 7.37 -7.07 12.27
N GLU A 37 7.32 -5.79 12.60
CA GLU A 37 6.63 -4.76 11.81
C GLU A 37 7.26 -4.58 10.42
N LEU A 38 8.58 -4.70 10.29
CA LEU A 38 9.24 -4.74 8.98
C LEU A 38 8.82 -5.96 8.16
N ALA A 39 8.65 -7.13 8.79
CA ALA A 39 8.15 -8.33 8.10
C ALA A 39 6.69 -8.18 7.67
N VAL A 40 5.84 -7.59 8.53
CA VAL A 40 4.44 -7.26 8.19
C VAL A 40 4.41 -6.29 7.01
N ALA A 41 5.16 -5.19 7.08
CA ALA A 41 5.22 -4.20 6.02
C ALA A 41 5.78 -4.78 4.70
N ARG A 42 6.71 -5.74 4.76
CA ARG A 42 7.15 -6.49 3.57
C ARG A 42 6.01 -7.31 2.97
N ARG A 43 5.31 -8.10 3.80
CA ARG A 43 4.20 -8.94 3.36
C ARG A 43 3.07 -8.11 2.72
N VAL A 44 2.73 -6.95 3.30
CA VAL A 44 1.74 -6.04 2.74
C VAL A 44 2.14 -5.58 1.34
N ARG A 45 3.38 -5.07 1.18
CA ARG A 45 3.89 -4.64 -0.13
C ARG A 45 3.94 -5.76 -1.16
N GLU A 46 4.35 -6.96 -0.76
CA GLU A 46 4.36 -8.14 -1.64
C GLU A 46 2.94 -8.53 -2.08
N THR A 47 1.97 -8.47 -1.16
CA THR A 47 0.57 -8.77 -1.45
C THR A 47 -0.05 -7.73 -2.39
N GLU A 48 0.15 -6.44 -2.10
CA GLU A 48 -0.31 -5.34 -2.95
C GLU A 48 0.29 -5.42 -4.35
N LYS A 49 1.59 -5.71 -4.45
CA LYS A 49 2.27 -5.93 -5.73
C LYS A 49 1.64 -7.09 -6.50
N ALA A 50 1.45 -8.24 -5.85
CA ALA A 50 0.87 -9.41 -6.51
C ALA A 50 -0.57 -9.14 -6.99
N LEU A 51 -1.38 -8.44 -6.20
CA LEU A 51 -2.74 -8.05 -6.59
C LEU A 51 -2.74 -7.12 -7.82
N LEU A 52 -1.83 -6.14 -7.84
CA LEU A 52 -1.66 -5.26 -8.99
C LEU A 52 -1.24 -6.04 -10.23
N GLU A 53 -0.26 -6.93 -10.12
CA GLU A 53 0.23 -7.75 -11.23
C GLU A 53 -0.88 -8.64 -11.82
N VAL A 54 -1.67 -9.29 -10.96
CA VAL A 54 -2.82 -10.10 -11.39
C VAL A 54 -3.86 -9.27 -12.12
N GLU A 55 -4.19 -8.07 -11.61
CA GLU A 55 -5.17 -7.21 -12.26
C GLU A 55 -4.64 -6.65 -13.59
N LEU A 56 -3.35 -6.32 -13.67
CA LEU A 56 -2.71 -5.91 -14.92
C LEU A 56 -2.77 -7.03 -15.95
N GLU A 57 -2.40 -8.25 -15.59
CA GLU A 57 -2.47 -9.41 -16.49
C GLU A 57 -3.90 -9.65 -16.97
N ARG A 58 -4.89 -9.64 -16.05
CA ARG A 58 -6.31 -9.78 -16.39
C ARG A 58 -6.76 -8.71 -17.39
N ARG A 59 -6.34 -7.46 -17.21
CA ARG A 59 -6.68 -6.36 -18.14
C ARG A 59 -5.98 -6.51 -19.48
N LEU A 60 -4.70 -6.90 -19.50
CA LEU A 60 -3.93 -7.11 -20.72
C LEU A 60 -4.52 -8.22 -21.61
N GLN A 61 -5.17 -9.21 -21.01
CA GLN A 61 -5.85 -10.30 -21.72
C GLN A 61 -7.26 -9.92 -22.25
N LEU A 62 -7.77 -8.71 -21.98
CA LEU A 62 -9.08 -8.31 -22.48
C LEU A 62 -9.10 -8.25 -24.02
N PRO A 63 -10.21 -8.67 -24.66
CA PRO A 63 -10.35 -8.59 -26.10
C PRO A 63 -10.19 -7.15 -26.61
N PRO A 64 -9.65 -6.92 -27.82
CA PRO A 64 -9.44 -5.58 -28.39
C PRO A 64 -10.67 -4.67 -28.33
N GLY A 65 -11.88 -5.23 -28.52
CA GLY A 65 -13.13 -4.47 -28.46
C GLY A 65 -13.53 -3.95 -27.06
N GLN A 66 -12.83 -4.36 -26.00
CA GLN A 66 -13.02 -3.85 -24.64
C GLN A 66 -11.99 -2.78 -24.25
N TRP A 67 -11.01 -2.50 -25.11
CA TRP A 67 -10.08 -1.41 -24.92
C TRP A 67 -10.66 -0.10 -25.45
N ILE A 68 -10.59 0.94 -24.64
CA ILE A 68 -10.93 2.30 -25.06
C ILE A 68 -9.64 2.99 -25.47
N ARG A 69 -9.60 3.49 -26.72
CA ARG A 69 -8.52 4.35 -27.17
C ARG A 69 -8.61 5.68 -26.43
N VAL A 70 -7.50 6.09 -25.82
CA VAL A 70 -7.37 7.38 -25.14
C VAL A 70 -6.40 8.23 -25.94
N ASP A 71 -6.91 9.29 -26.57
CA ASP A 71 -6.14 10.22 -27.41
C ASP A 71 -5.61 11.43 -26.63
N SER A 72 -6.11 11.68 -25.42
CA SER A 72 -5.62 12.75 -24.54
C SER A 72 -5.82 12.46 -23.05
N ALA A 73 -5.07 13.14 -22.18
CA ALA A 73 -5.19 13.00 -20.73
C ALA A 73 -6.59 13.45 -20.22
N GLU A 74 -7.22 14.41 -20.89
CA GLU A 74 -8.57 14.87 -20.57
C GLU A 74 -9.60 13.77 -20.77
N GLN A 75 -9.45 12.94 -21.82
CA GLN A 75 -10.36 11.83 -22.10
C GLN A 75 -10.31 10.75 -21.01
N LEU A 76 -9.13 10.48 -20.45
CA LEU A 76 -8.94 9.45 -19.41
C LEU A 76 -9.86 9.65 -18.21
N THR A 77 -10.13 10.91 -17.86
CA THR A 77 -10.89 11.31 -16.66
C THR A 77 -12.27 11.87 -17.00
N ALA A 78 -12.66 11.93 -18.28
CA ALA A 78 -13.91 12.57 -18.71
C ALA A 78 -15.15 11.88 -18.12
N GLY A 79 -15.20 10.54 -18.13
CA GLY A 79 -16.30 9.78 -17.55
C GLY A 79 -16.42 9.96 -16.03
N ALA A 80 -15.29 9.96 -15.33
CA ALA A 80 -15.26 10.20 -13.88
C ALA A 80 -15.75 11.61 -13.53
N ARG A 81 -15.32 12.64 -14.27
CA ARG A 81 -15.80 14.02 -14.08
C ARG A 81 -17.29 14.16 -14.36
N ALA A 82 -17.78 13.54 -15.44
CA ALA A 82 -19.21 13.56 -15.76
C ALA A 82 -20.06 12.88 -14.66
N TYR A 83 -19.57 11.76 -14.12
CA TYR A 83 -20.19 11.09 -12.98
C TYR A 83 -20.20 11.98 -11.73
N LEU A 84 -19.05 12.56 -11.35
CA LEU A 84 -18.95 13.44 -10.18
C LEU A 84 -19.81 14.70 -10.31
N ALA A 85 -19.90 15.29 -11.50
CA ALA A 85 -20.77 16.44 -11.77
C ALA A 85 -22.27 16.10 -11.68
N GLY A 86 -22.63 14.82 -11.82
CA GLY A 86 -23.99 14.33 -11.61
C GLY A 86 -24.28 13.92 -10.17
N LEU A 87 -23.29 13.92 -9.27
CA LEU A 87 -23.50 13.77 -7.85
C LEU A 87 -23.80 15.14 -7.26
N ASP A 88 -24.89 15.25 -6.50
CA ASP A 88 -25.24 16.44 -5.72
C ASP A 88 -24.31 16.48 -4.49
N LEU A 89 -23.04 16.86 -4.74
CA LEU A 89 -22.02 16.94 -3.71
C LEU A 89 -22.21 18.26 -2.94
N PRO A 90 -22.32 18.22 -1.60
CA PRO A 90 -22.37 19.44 -0.80
C PRO A 90 -21.06 20.23 -0.95
N GLU A 91 -21.18 21.56 -1.09
CA GLU A 91 -20.06 22.50 -1.06
C GLU A 91 -19.31 22.49 0.28
#